data_AF-A0A2V2UE85-F1
#
_entry.id   AF-A0A2V2UE85-F1
#
_cell.length_a   1.000
_cell.length_b   1.000
_cell.length_c   1.000
_cell.angle_alpha   90.00
_cell.angle_beta   90.00
_cell.angle_gamma   90.00
#
_symmetry.space_group_name_H-M   'P 1'
#
loop_
_entity.id
_entity.type
_entity.pdbx_description
1 polymer ?
#
loop_
_entity_poly.entity_id
_entity_poly.type
_entity_poly.pdbx_seq_one_letter_code
_entity_poly.pdbx_strand_id
1 'polypeptide(L)'
;MPFIRTIKIALENSPNSKSERWNKVRQGLAQMFNAFINPTNVNLGLETYGSSQINLAKFMDTLRADGSVIVNGERIYYHTHVTDYLANALSMLRAENPNSRIVAFIDDLDRCIPDNALEVLESMKTFFDIEGMVYVIGMDSESINSIVKKNYGDNFSKGLDYMQKIVQLPFQIPTWKEVDISKSISKIISIGLNDSEFADQFEKNKKLIVKAIQLNPREIKRFINNVILAKLFLGKPIDELIAVQALNFNRDWKNFL
;
A
#
# COMPACT_ATOMS: atom_id res chain seq x y z
N MET A 1 3.61 15.01 -7.28
CA MET A 1 2.81 13.77 -7.18
C MET A 1 3.54 12.70 -6.36
N PRO A 2 3.07 12.39 -5.15
CA PRO A 2 3.63 11.33 -4.30
C PRO A 2 3.65 9.98 -5.00
N PHE A 3 2.55 9.59 -5.65
CA PHE A 3 2.41 8.29 -6.32
C PHE A 3 3.39 8.08 -7.50
N ILE A 4 3.46 9.06 -8.40
CA ILE A 4 4.37 9.08 -9.56
C ILE A 4 5.83 9.00 -9.09
N ARG A 5 6.18 9.72 -8.02
CA ARG A 5 7.51 9.66 -7.41
C ARG A 5 7.78 8.29 -6.78
N THR A 6 6.81 7.69 -6.11
CA THR A 6 6.92 6.34 -5.53
C THR A 6 7.13 5.29 -6.62
N ILE A 7 6.40 5.38 -7.74
CA ILE A 7 6.62 4.50 -8.90
C ILE A 7 8.04 4.70 -9.43
N LYS A 8 8.50 5.93 -9.64
CA LYS A 8 9.87 6.19 -10.11
C LYS A 8 10.93 5.55 -9.20
N ILE A 9 10.82 5.77 -7.89
CA ILE A 9 11.75 5.21 -6.89
C ILE A 9 11.67 3.67 -6.86
N ALA A 10 10.47 3.09 -6.96
CA ALA A 10 10.30 1.64 -7.01
C ALA A 10 10.89 1.03 -8.29
N LEU A 11 10.79 1.73 -9.43
CA LEU A 11 11.37 1.31 -10.69
C LEU A 11 12.89 1.37 -10.70
N GLU A 12 13.47 2.41 -10.09
CA GLU A 12 14.92 2.58 -9.96
C GLU A 12 15.57 1.49 -9.09
N ASN A 13 14.83 0.98 -8.10
CA ASN A 13 15.32 -0.02 -7.13
C ASN A 13 14.96 -1.49 -7.48
N SER A 14 14.35 -1.77 -8.63
CA SER A 14 13.90 -3.12 -8.98
C SER A 14 15.05 -4.07 -9.39
N PRO A 15 15.11 -5.31 -8.84
CA PRO A 15 16.18 -6.27 -9.13
C PRO A 15 16.18 -6.83 -10.56
N ASN A 16 15.10 -6.62 -11.32
CA ASN A 16 14.99 -7.01 -12.74
C ASN A 16 15.50 -5.94 -13.73
N SER A 17 16.30 -4.97 -13.24
CA SER A 17 16.83 -3.81 -13.98
C SER A 17 17.57 -4.12 -15.28
N LYS A 18 18.00 -5.37 -15.49
CA LYS A 18 18.78 -5.81 -16.65
C LYS A 18 17.96 -6.47 -17.77
N SER A 19 16.68 -6.78 -17.56
CA SER A 19 15.88 -7.40 -18.62
C SER A 19 15.45 -6.36 -19.67
N GLU A 20 15.52 -6.73 -20.96
CA GLU A 20 15.16 -5.84 -22.07
C GLU A 20 13.72 -5.33 -21.97
N ARG A 21 12.80 -6.19 -21.52
CA ARG A 21 11.40 -5.85 -21.21
C ARG A 21 11.31 -4.76 -20.12
N TRP A 22 12.08 -4.90 -19.05
CA TRP A 22 12.09 -3.92 -17.96
C TRP A 22 12.67 -2.57 -18.39
N ASN A 23 13.67 -2.58 -19.28
CA ASN A 23 14.21 -1.34 -19.84
C ASN A 23 13.18 -0.58 -20.69
N LYS A 24 12.33 -1.28 -21.46
CA LYS A 24 11.23 -0.67 -22.22
C LYS A 24 10.16 -0.06 -21.30
N VAL A 25 9.74 -0.78 -20.25
CA VAL A 25 8.84 -0.24 -19.19
C VAL A 25 9.45 1.02 -18.56
N ARG A 26 10.72 0.92 -18.15
CA ARG A 26 11.44 2.01 -17.48
C ARG A 26 11.58 3.24 -18.37
N GLN A 27 11.87 3.05 -19.67
CA GLN A 27 11.94 4.16 -20.62
C GLN A 27 10.59 4.82 -20.83
N GLY A 28 9.51 4.05 -21.01
CA GLY A 28 8.16 4.61 -21.12
C GLY A 28 7.75 5.40 -19.89
N LEU A 29 7.99 4.85 -18.70
CA LEU A 29 7.71 5.53 -17.42
C LEU A 29 8.62 6.75 -17.20
N ALA A 30 9.90 6.69 -17.58
CA ALA A 30 10.82 7.83 -17.49
C ALA A 30 10.45 8.97 -18.45
N GLN A 31 10.02 8.65 -19.67
CA GLN A 31 9.52 9.63 -20.63
C GLN A 31 8.23 10.27 -20.13
N MET A 32 7.33 9.47 -19.58
CA MET A 32 6.13 9.93 -18.88
C MET A 32 6.51 10.90 -17.73
N PHE A 33 7.46 10.53 -16.86
CA PHE A 33 7.93 11.37 -15.75
C PHE A 33 8.59 12.67 -16.21
N ASN A 34 9.39 12.63 -17.26
CA ASN A 34 10.05 13.82 -17.79
C ASN A 34 9.06 14.76 -18.47
N ALA A 35 8.05 14.22 -19.17
CA ALA A 35 6.93 15.00 -19.69
C ALA A 35 6.08 15.61 -18.56
N PHE A 36 5.99 14.96 -17.39
CA PHE A 36 5.33 15.51 -16.19
C PHE A 36 6.12 16.62 -15.48
N ILE A 37 7.46 16.58 -15.48
CA ILE A 37 8.30 17.50 -14.71
C ILE A 37 8.72 18.72 -15.53
N ASN A 38 8.99 18.57 -16.83
CA ASN A 38 9.46 19.66 -17.68
C ASN A 38 8.51 20.86 -17.88
N PRO A 39 7.17 20.76 -17.75
CA PRO A 39 6.27 21.92 -17.81
C PRO A 39 6.23 22.70 -16.49
N THR A 40 6.71 22.11 -15.38
CA THR A 40 6.90 22.81 -14.11
C THR A 40 8.34 23.28 -14.06
N ASN A 41 8.60 24.59 -14.10
CA ASN A 41 9.91 25.12 -13.73
C ASN A 41 10.21 24.73 -12.27
N VAL A 42 10.80 23.55 -12.07
CA VAL A 42 11.35 23.09 -10.81
C VAL A 42 12.85 23.10 -10.98
N ASN A 43 13.47 24.18 -10.52
CA ASN A 43 14.90 24.18 -10.23
C ASN A 43 15.14 23.14 -9.13
N LEU A 44 15.65 21.97 -9.52
CA LEU A 44 16.24 21.00 -8.60
C LEU A 44 17.58 21.56 -8.13
N GLY A 45 17.53 22.40 -7.09
CA GLY A 45 18.70 22.80 -6.32
C GLY A 45 18.83 21.92 -5.07
N LEU A 46 19.92 21.16 -4.99
CA LEU A 46 20.41 20.64 -3.72
C LEU A 46 20.95 21.81 -2.89
N GLU A 47 20.54 21.80 -1.63
CA GLU A 47 21.01 22.58 -0.48
C GLU A 47 20.55 24.05 -0.36
N THR A 48 20.03 24.33 0.83
CA THR A 48 19.76 25.64 1.47
C THR A 48 18.51 26.44 1.04
N TYR A 49 17.51 26.43 1.94
CA TYR A 49 16.36 27.35 2.10
C TYR A 49 15.17 27.26 1.12
N GLY A 50 14.03 26.77 1.64
CA GLY A 50 12.69 27.19 1.21
C GLY A 50 11.77 26.06 0.76
N SER A 51 10.94 25.54 1.67
CA SER A 51 9.88 24.59 1.34
C SER A 51 8.79 25.27 0.50
N SER A 52 8.82 25.11 -0.82
CA SER A 52 7.68 25.45 -1.66
C SER A 52 6.74 24.25 -1.76
N GLN A 53 5.55 24.38 -1.17
CA GLN A 53 4.48 23.40 -1.30
C GLN A 53 4.02 23.37 -2.77
N ILE A 54 4.13 22.20 -3.39
CA ILE A 54 3.57 21.94 -4.71
C ILE A 54 2.05 21.89 -4.55
N ASN A 55 1.36 22.88 -5.11
CA ASN A 55 -0.10 22.92 -5.12
C ASN A 55 -0.62 21.94 -6.20
N LEU A 56 -1.10 20.78 -5.76
CA LEU A 56 -1.53 19.72 -6.67
C LEU A 56 -2.77 20.09 -7.48
N ALA A 57 -3.63 21.01 -7.02
CA ALA A 57 -4.79 21.45 -7.77
C ALA A 57 -4.36 22.15 -9.08
N LYS A 58 -3.37 23.04 -9.00
CA LYS A 58 -2.78 23.72 -10.17
C LYS A 58 -2.08 22.73 -11.13
N PHE A 59 -1.55 21.65 -10.58
CA PHE A 59 -0.95 20.55 -11.36
C PHE A 59 -2.03 19.67 -12.03
N MET A 60 -3.14 19.39 -11.36
CA MET A 60 -4.29 18.69 -11.94
C MET A 60 -4.95 19.50 -13.06
N ASP A 61 -4.98 20.83 -12.94
CA ASP A 61 -5.43 21.72 -14.01
C ASP A 61 -4.50 21.67 -15.23
N THR A 62 -3.18 21.55 -15.05
CA THR A 62 -2.25 21.34 -16.17
C THR A 62 -2.38 19.97 -16.84
N LEU A 63 -2.94 18.97 -16.16
CA LEU A 63 -3.28 17.67 -16.78
C LEU A 63 -4.57 17.72 -17.59
N ARG A 64 -5.45 18.68 -17.30
CA ARG A 64 -6.74 18.88 -17.97
C ARG A 64 -6.71 19.93 -19.07
N ALA A 65 -5.74 20.84 -19.05
CA ALA A 65 -5.66 21.94 -20.00
C ALA A 65 -4.88 21.53 -21.27
N ASP A 66 -5.58 21.52 -22.40
CA ASP A 66 -4.97 21.52 -23.73
C ASP A 66 -4.14 22.79 -23.92
N GLY A 67 -2.82 22.65 -23.86
CA GLY A 67 -1.88 23.73 -24.10
C GLY A 67 -0.70 23.23 -24.91
N SER A 68 -0.13 24.12 -25.71
CA SER A 68 1.19 23.93 -26.33
C SER A 68 2.15 24.92 -25.68
N VAL A 69 3.40 24.51 -25.46
CA VAL A 69 4.46 25.41 -24.98
C VAL A 69 5.61 25.40 -25.99
N ILE A 70 6.23 26.56 -26.17
CA ILE A 70 7.38 26.72 -27.06
C ILE A 70 8.65 26.48 -26.24
N VAL A 71 9.44 25.49 -26.62
CA VAL A 71 10.76 25.19 -26.03
C VAL A 71 11.79 25.20 -27.15
N ASN A 72 12.88 25.98 -26.99
CA ASN A 72 13.95 26.14 -27.99
C ASN A 72 13.47 26.50 -29.41
N GLY A 73 12.38 27.26 -29.52
CA GLY A 73 11.81 27.66 -30.82
C GLY A 73 10.87 26.64 -31.45
N GLU A 74 10.70 25.45 -30.87
CA GLU A 74 9.74 24.45 -31.31
C GLU A 74 8.47 24.46 -30.44
N ARG A 75 7.29 24.48 -31.07
CA ARG A 75 6.00 24.29 -30.39
C ARG A 75 5.84 22.81 -30.04
N ILE A 76 5.94 22.49 -28.77
CA ILE A 76 5.56 21.19 -28.24
C ILE A 76 4.09 21.26 -27.87
N TYR A 77 3.26 20.58 -28.67
CA TYR A 77 1.85 20.36 -28.35
C TYR A 77 1.78 19.22 -27.32
N TYR A 78 1.25 19.47 -26.13
CA TYR A 78 1.04 18.42 -25.12
C TYR A 78 -0.18 17.52 -25.42
N HIS A 79 -0.59 17.44 -26.69
CA HIS A 79 -1.73 16.66 -27.17
C HIS A 79 -1.50 15.14 -27.18
N THR A 80 -0.47 14.67 -26.47
CA THR A 80 -0.28 13.27 -26.17
C THR A 80 -0.47 13.19 -24.66
N HIS A 81 -1.67 12.81 -24.24
CA HIS A 81 -2.02 12.68 -22.83
C HIS A 81 -0.89 11.90 -22.17
N VAL A 82 -0.43 12.30 -20.99
CA VAL A 82 0.74 11.67 -20.37
C VAL A 82 0.55 10.14 -20.19
N THR A 83 -0.71 9.71 -20.14
CA THR A 83 -1.18 8.33 -20.24
C THR A 83 -0.72 7.60 -21.49
N ASP A 84 -0.60 8.27 -22.63
CA ASP A 84 -0.28 7.71 -23.94
C ASP A 84 1.16 7.21 -24.00
N TYR A 85 2.10 7.84 -23.30
CA TYR A 85 3.48 7.33 -23.20
C TYR A 85 3.50 5.98 -22.47
N LEU A 86 2.78 5.89 -21.36
CA LEU A 86 2.66 4.64 -20.61
C LEU A 86 1.85 3.60 -21.38
N ALA A 87 0.77 4.01 -22.05
CA ALA A 87 -0.05 3.15 -22.88
C ALA A 87 0.73 2.60 -24.07
N ASN A 88 1.53 3.42 -24.76
CA ASN A 88 2.38 3.00 -25.86
C ASN A 88 3.46 2.02 -25.38
N ALA A 89 4.12 2.31 -24.26
CA ALA A 89 5.13 1.41 -23.70
C ALA A 89 4.53 0.05 -23.30
N LEU A 90 3.35 0.06 -22.67
CA LEU A 90 2.61 -1.16 -22.35
C LEU A 90 2.13 -1.90 -23.60
N SER A 91 1.64 -1.18 -24.60
CA SER A 91 1.23 -1.74 -25.89
C SER A 91 2.38 -2.47 -26.57
N MET A 92 3.57 -1.87 -26.62
CA MET A 92 4.77 -2.52 -27.16
C MET A 92 5.13 -3.81 -26.42
N LEU A 93 5.07 -3.81 -25.08
CA LEU A 93 5.33 -5.01 -24.28
C LEU A 93 4.27 -6.09 -24.48
N ARG A 94 3.02 -5.66 -24.67
CA ARG A 94 1.89 -6.55 -24.91
C ARG A 94 1.88 -7.12 -26.33
N ALA A 95 2.47 -6.42 -27.30
CA ALA A 95 2.71 -6.96 -28.63
C ALA A 95 3.69 -8.15 -28.59
N GLU A 96 4.71 -8.11 -27.70
CA GLU A 96 5.62 -9.24 -27.49
C GLU A 96 5.01 -10.35 -26.63
N ASN A 97 4.19 -9.99 -25.64
CA ASN A 97 3.47 -10.93 -24.78
C ASN A 97 2.14 -10.33 -24.33
N PRO A 98 0.99 -10.77 -24.89
CA PRO A 98 -0.33 -10.19 -24.62
C PRO A 98 -0.75 -10.16 -23.14
N ASN A 99 -0.17 -11.06 -22.34
CA ASN A 99 -0.41 -11.19 -20.91
C ASN A 99 0.45 -10.27 -20.04
N SER A 100 1.30 -9.42 -20.62
CA SER A 100 2.09 -8.45 -19.86
C SER A 100 1.19 -7.44 -19.17
N ARG A 101 1.35 -7.29 -17.85
CA ARG A 101 0.59 -6.35 -17.02
C ARG A 101 1.54 -5.60 -16.09
N ILE A 102 1.19 -4.36 -15.75
CA ILE A 102 1.77 -3.65 -14.62
C ILE A 102 0.74 -3.71 -13.48
N VAL A 103 1.15 -4.28 -12.35
CA VAL A 103 0.32 -4.36 -11.15
C VAL A 103 0.83 -3.35 -10.13
N ALA A 104 0.06 -2.31 -9.86
CA ALA A 104 0.34 -1.32 -8.83
C ALA A 104 -0.35 -1.70 -7.52
N PHE A 105 0.45 -2.01 -6.50
CA PHE A 105 -0.05 -2.22 -5.15
C PHE A 105 -0.03 -0.89 -4.39
N ILE A 106 -1.18 -0.48 -3.86
CA ILE A 106 -1.34 0.71 -3.05
C ILE A 106 -1.82 0.26 -1.68
N ASP A 107 -1.04 0.50 -0.63
CA ASP A 107 -1.34 0.12 0.75
C ASP A 107 -1.27 1.35 1.66
N ASP A 108 -1.83 1.24 2.86
CA ASP A 108 -1.84 2.29 3.90
C ASP A 108 -2.51 3.63 3.48
N LEU A 109 -3.40 3.64 2.48
CA LEU A 109 -4.19 4.85 2.14
C LEU A 109 -5.06 5.31 3.30
N ASP A 110 -5.51 4.37 4.11
CA ASP A 110 -6.28 4.58 5.33
C ASP A 110 -5.50 5.32 6.44
N ARG A 111 -4.17 5.37 6.36
CA ARG A 111 -3.32 6.13 7.29
C ARG A 111 -3.03 7.56 6.84
N CYS A 112 -3.38 7.88 5.60
CA CYS A 112 -3.18 9.22 5.07
C CYS A 112 -4.22 10.19 5.66
N ILE A 113 -3.86 11.46 5.74
CA ILE A 113 -4.85 12.51 5.99
C ILE A 113 -5.91 12.42 4.88
N PRO A 114 -7.21 12.52 5.20
CA PRO A 114 -8.30 12.36 4.25
C PRO A 114 -8.12 13.05 2.89
N ASP A 115 -7.61 14.29 2.88
CA ASP A 115 -7.45 15.09 1.65
C ASP A 115 -6.36 14.49 0.75
N ASN A 116 -5.25 14.04 1.35
CA ASN A 116 -4.14 13.42 0.62
C ASN A 116 -4.56 12.05 0.05
N ALA A 117 -5.35 11.28 0.80
CA ALA A 117 -5.87 10.00 0.31
C ALA A 117 -6.78 10.20 -0.90
N LEU A 118 -7.66 11.21 -0.85
CA LEU A 118 -8.54 11.57 -1.96
C LEU A 118 -7.73 12.00 -3.19
N GLU A 119 -6.73 12.87 -3.01
CA GLU A 119 -5.80 13.27 -4.08
C GLU A 119 -5.19 12.07 -4.80
N VAL A 120 -4.70 11.08 -4.04
CA VAL A 120 -4.08 9.89 -4.61
C VAL A 120 -5.11 9.10 -5.43
N LEU A 121 -6.31 8.88 -4.88
CA LEU A 121 -7.39 8.18 -5.57
C LEU A 121 -7.83 8.93 -6.85
N GLU A 122 -7.90 10.26 -6.83
CA GLU A 122 -8.25 11.06 -8.00
C GLU A 122 -7.14 11.07 -9.06
N SER A 123 -5.88 11.13 -8.64
CA SER A 123 -4.73 11.06 -9.54
C SER A 123 -4.68 9.72 -10.27
N MET A 124 -5.02 8.62 -9.58
CA MET A 124 -5.05 7.28 -10.15
C MET A 124 -6.09 7.13 -11.27
N LYS A 125 -7.25 7.81 -11.18
CA LYS A 125 -8.30 7.75 -12.22
C LYS A 125 -7.78 8.03 -13.61
N THR A 126 -6.83 8.95 -13.73
CA THR A 126 -6.20 9.34 -15.00
C THR A 126 -5.59 8.14 -15.74
N PHE A 127 -5.17 7.11 -15.02
CA PHE A 127 -4.46 5.96 -15.57
C PHE A 127 -5.29 4.67 -15.61
N PHE A 128 -6.59 4.73 -15.32
CA PHE A 128 -7.46 3.54 -15.29
C PHE A 128 -7.78 2.98 -16.68
N ASP A 129 -7.78 3.83 -17.70
CA ASP A 129 -8.12 3.41 -19.07
C ASP A 129 -6.94 2.79 -19.83
N ILE A 130 -5.76 2.71 -19.20
CA ILE A 130 -4.57 2.13 -19.84
C ILE A 130 -4.64 0.60 -19.79
N GLU A 131 -4.76 -0.01 -20.98
CA GLU A 131 -4.86 -1.47 -21.09
C GLU A 131 -3.59 -2.17 -20.55
N GLY A 132 -3.80 -3.07 -19.59
CA GLY A 132 -2.72 -3.81 -18.94
C GLY A 132 -2.19 -3.22 -17.65
N MET A 133 -2.76 -2.09 -17.19
CA MET A 133 -2.61 -1.65 -15.80
C MET A 133 -3.63 -2.36 -14.90
N VAL A 134 -3.17 -2.83 -13.74
CA VAL A 134 -4.00 -3.42 -12.68
C VAL A 134 -3.66 -2.72 -11.37
N TYR A 135 -4.67 -2.30 -10.62
CA TYR A 135 -4.49 -1.66 -9.32
C TYR A 135 -5.02 -2.58 -8.23
N VAL A 136 -4.20 -2.82 -7.21
CA VAL A 136 -4.59 -3.56 -6.00
C VAL A 136 -4.48 -2.59 -4.84
N ILE A 137 -5.61 -2.27 -4.22
CA ILE A 137 -5.67 -1.28 -3.15
C ILE A 137 -6.01 -1.97 -1.84
N GLY A 138 -5.11 -1.89 -0.87
CA GLY A 138 -5.37 -2.21 0.53
C GLY A 138 -5.91 -0.97 1.23
N MET A 139 -7.12 -1.05 1.78
CA MET A 139 -7.71 0.02 2.57
C MET A 139 -8.69 -0.53 3.59
N ASP A 140 -8.77 0.14 4.74
CA ASP A 140 -9.85 -0.07 5.68
C ASP A 140 -11.13 0.67 5.22
N SER A 141 -12.26 -0.02 5.37
CA SER A 141 -13.58 0.44 4.97
C SER A 141 -14.03 1.70 5.73
N GLU A 142 -13.61 1.88 6.99
CA GLU A 142 -13.96 3.06 7.80
C GLU A 142 -13.23 4.33 7.34
N SER A 143 -12.00 4.17 6.83
CA SER A 143 -11.19 5.30 6.39
C SER A 143 -11.74 5.95 5.12
N ILE A 144 -12.35 5.18 4.24
CA ILE A 144 -13.08 5.70 3.06
C ILE A 144 -14.22 6.61 3.51
N ASN A 145 -15.01 6.16 4.48
CA ASN A 145 -16.14 6.94 4.98
C ASN A 145 -15.65 8.27 5.56
N SER A 146 -14.51 8.25 6.26
CA SER A 146 -13.86 9.46 6.77
C SER A 146 -13.39 10.40 5.65
N ILE A 147 -12.81 9.86 4.58
CA ILE A 147 -12.39 10.62 3.37
C ILE A 147 -13.59 11.30 2.71
N VAL A 148 -14.67 10.56 2.50
CA VAL A 148 -15.85 11.08 1.81
C VAL A 148 -16.61 12.04 2.69
N LYS A 149 -16.80 11.73 3.98
CA LYS A 149 -17.51 12.57 4.93
C LYS A 149 -16.89 13.97 5.01
N LYS A 150 -15.57 14.03 5.04
CA LYS A 150 -14.84 15.31 5.09
C LYS A 150 -15.05 16.15 3.81
N ASN A 151 -15.08 15.53 2.64
CA ASN A 151 -15.11 16.24 1.36
C ASN A 151 -16.52 16.47 0.79
N TYR A 152 -17.49 15.62 1.14
CA TYR A 152 -18.84 15.61 0.56
C TYR A 152 -19.97 15.68 1.62
N GLY A 153 -19.63 15.83 2.90
CA GLY A 153 -20.55 15.90 4.05
C GLY A 153 -21.09 14.54 4.49
N ASP A 154 -22.10 14.53 5.37
CA ASP A 154 -22.66 13.33 6.03
C ASP A 154 -23.38 12.33 5.10
N ASN A 155 -23.29 12.49 3.78
CA ASN A 155 -23.95 11.61 2.82
C ASN A 155 -23.14 10.32 2.59
N PHE A 156 -23.31 9.34 3.48
CA PHE A 156 -22.69 8.02 3.40
C PHE A 156 -22.88 7.32 2.05
N SER A 157 -24.06 7.47 1.43
CA SER A 157 -24.36 6.92 0.10
C SER A 157 -23.37 7.40 -0.98
N LYS A 158 -22.95 8.67 -0.94
CA LYS A 158 -21.99 9.23 -1.89
C LYS A 158 -20.60 8.60 -1.78
N GLY A 159 -20.24 8.05 -0.62
CA GLY A 159 -18.93 7.45 -0.40
C GLY A 159 -18.81 6.06 -0.97
N LEU A 160 -19.86 5.26 -0.80
CA LEU A 160 -19.99 3.97 -1.47
C LEU A 160 -20.02 4.16 -2.99
N ASP A 161 -20.80 5.12 -3.49
CA ASP A 161 -20.84 5.44 -4.92
C ASP A 161 -19.48 5.89 -5.46
N TYR A 162 -18.72 6.66 -4.68
CA TYR A 162 -17.36 7.07 -5.05
C TYR A 162 -16.45 5.85 -5.19
N MET A 163 -16.47 4.93 -4.21
CA MET A 163 -15.63 3.74 -4.23
C MET A 163 -15.98 2.79 -5.36
N GLN A 164 -17.25 2.63 -5.70
CA GLN A 164 -17.67 1.83 -6.85
C GLN A 164 -17.12 2.35 -8.18
N LYS A 165 -16.85 3.66 -8.30
CA LYS A 165 -16.19 4.26 -9.47
C LYS A 165 -14.69 4.01 -9.53
N ILE A 166 -14.06 3.73 -8.39
CA ILE A 166 -12.62 3.47 -8.29
C ILE A 166 -12.30 1.98 -8.34
N VAL A 167 -13.04 1.20 -7.56
CA VAL A 167 -12.79 -0.21 -7.31
C VAL A 167 -13.85 -1.01 -8.04
N GLN A 168 -13.48 -1.60 -9.18
CA GLN A 168 -14.40 -2.45 -9.93
C GLN A 168 -14.68 -3.77 -9.21
N LEU A 169 -13.70 -4.29 -8.46
CA LEU A 169 -13.82 -5.56 -7.73
C LEU A 169 -13.45 -5.36 -6.26
N PRO A 170 -14.44 -5.13 -5.38
CA PRO A 170 -14.19 -5.14 -3.94
C PRO A 170 -13.96 -6.57 -3.47
N PHE A 171 -12.85 -6.80 -2.76
CA PHE A 171 -12.54 -8.09 -2.14
C PHE A 171 -12.35 -7.89 -0.64
N GLN A 172 -13.24 -8.49 0.16
CA GLN A 172 -13.12 -8.47 1.61
C GLN A 172 -12.28 -9.64 2.10
N ILE A 173 -11.23 -9.33 2.88
CA ILE A 173 -10.41 -10.36 3.51
C ILE A 173 -11.27 -11.10 4.54
N PRO A 174 -11.35 -12.44 4.49
CA PRO A 174 -12.15 -13.20 5.44
C PRO A 174 -11.62 -13.05 6.87
N THR A 175 -12.53 -12.98 7.83
CA THR A 175 -12.19 -12.98 9.25
C THR A 175 -11.60 -14.32 9.64
N TRP A 176 -10.57 -14.29 10.47
CA TRP A 176 -9.94 -15.51 10.98
C TRP A 176 -10.83 -16.18 12.02
N LYS A 177 -10.83 -17.51 12.02
CA LYS A 177 -11.48 -18.33 13.05
C LYS A 177 -10.43 -18.87 14.01
N GLU A 178 -10.87 -19.36 15.17
CA GLU A 178 -10.01 -20.02 16.16
C GLU A 178 -9.15 -21.14 15.54
N VAL A 179 -9.71 -21.88 14.57
CA VAL A 179 -9.00 -22.94 13.84
C VAL A 179 -7.84 -22.38 13.00
N ASP A 180 -8.00 -21.21 12.39
CA ASP A 180 -6.96 -20.59 11.55
C ASP A 180 -5.80 -20.06 12.40
N ILE A 181 -6.14 -19.48 13.56
CA ILE A 181 -5.17 -19.07 14.58
C ILE A 181 -4.39 -20.29 15.07
N SER A 182 -5.09 -21.35 15.45
CA SER A 182 -4.50 -22.61 15.92
C SER A 182 -3.53 -23.20 14.89
N LYS A 183 -3.93 -23.29 13.61
CA LYS A 183 -3.04 -23.74 12.53
C LYS A 183 -1.82 -22.84 12.35
N SER A 184 -2.01 -21.53 12.48
CA SER A 184 -0.92 -20.57 12.30
C SER A 184 0.08 -20.58 13.45
N ILE A 185 -0.36 -20.82 14.69
CA ILE A 185 0.55 -21.05 15.82
C ILE A 185 1.44 -22.25 15.53
N SER A 186 0.87 -23.39 15.15
CA SER A 186 1.67 -24.59 14.84
C SER A 186 2.62 -24.36 13.66
N LYS A 187 2.21 -23.60 12.64
CA LYS A 187 3.09 -23.24 11.52
C LYS A 187 4.25 -22.33 11.95
N ILE A 188 4.00 -21.38 12.86
CA ILE A 188 5.06 -20.50 13.38
C ILE A 188 6.05 -21.33 14.21
N ILE A 189 5.55 -22.22 15.06
CA ILE A 189 6.38 -23.15 15.83
C ILE A 189 7.24 -24.00 14.87
N SER A 190 6.62 -24.56 13.83
CA SER A 190 7.27 -25.48 12.91
C SER A 190 8.35 -24.85 12.02
N ILE A 191 8.34 -23.54 11.85
CA ILE A 191 9.28 -22.82 10.97
C ILE A 191 10.33 -22.07 11.78
N GLY A 192 9.92 -21.49 12.91
CA GLY A 192 10.74 -20.54 13.66
C GLY A 192 11.23 -21.01 15.02
N LEU A 193 10.67 -22.09 15.58
CA LEU A 193 10.92 -22.51 16.97
C LEU A 193 11.21 -24.01 17.15
N ASN A 194 11.35 -24.78 16.06
CA ASN A 194 11.41 -26.25 16.07
C ASN A 194 12.37 -26.88 17.08
N ASP A 195 13.52 -26.26 17.33
CA ASP A 195 14.58 -26.81 18.20
C ASP A 195 14.66 -26.09 19.55
N SER A 196 13.57 -25.47 19.99
CA SER A 196 13.56 -24.63 21.18
C SER A 196 12.60 -25.13 22.27
N GLU A 197 12.96 -24.87 23.53
CA GLU A 197 12.11 -25.13 24.71
C GLU A 197 10.72 -24.46 24.61
N PHE A 198 10.57 -23.48 23.71
CA PHE A 198 9.34 -22.75 23.46
C PHE A 198 8.30 -23.55 22.66
N ALA A 199 8.72 -24.44 21.76
CA ALA A 199 7.82 -25.14 20.85
C ALA A 199 6.75 -25.95 21.61
N ASP A 200 7.20 -26.79 22.54
CA ASP A 200 6.32 -27.62 23.36
C ASP A 200 5.40 -26.78 24.24
N GLN A 201 5.90 -25.68 24.79
CA GLN A 201 5.13 -24.83 25.71
C GLN A 201 4.03 -24.06 24.98
N PHE A 202 4.31 -23.54 23.78
CA PHE A 202 3.28 -22.88 22.96
C PHE A 202 2.24 -23.87 22.44
N GLU A 203 2.63 -25.09 22.04
CA GLU A 203 1.67 -26.09 21.57
C GLU A 203 0.78 -26.61 22.72
N LYS A 204 1.35 -26.84 23.91
CA LYS A 204 0.58 -27.20 25.12
C LYS A 204 -0.45 -26.14 25.51
N ASN A 205 -0.06 -24.86 25.46
CA ASN A 205 -0.90 -23.73 25.87
C ASN A 205 -1.72 -23.11 24.73
N LYS A 206 -1.73 -23.73 23.55
CA LYS A 206 -2.38 -23.21 22.33
C LYS A 206 -3.83 -22.79 22.53
N LYS A 207 -4.62 -23.59 23.26
CA LYS A 207 -6.04 -23.27 23.53
C LYS A 207 -6.20 -21.96 24.30
N LEU A 208 -5.35 -21.74 25.30
CA LEU A 208 -5.32 -20.50 26.08
C LEU A 208 -4.97 -19.32 25.17
N ILE A 209 -3.92 -19.46 24.36
CA ILE A 209 -3.46 -18.40 23.45
C ILE A 209 -4.56 -18.00 22.47
N VAL A 210 -5.23 -18.99 21.86
CA VAL A 210 -6.34 -18.75 20.91
C VAL A 210 -7.49 -17.98 21.56
N LYS A 211 -7.79 -18.23 22.84
CA LYS A 211 -8.85 -17.51 23.58
C LYS A 211 -8.39 -16.14 24.08
N ALA A 212 -7.09 -15.94 24.28
CA ALA A 212 -6.55 -14.71 24.82
C ALA A 212 -6.37 -13.61 23.77
N ILE A 213 -6.11 -13.99 22.52
CA ILE A 213 -5.84 -13.02 21.45
C ILE A 213 -7.09 -12.75 20.61
N GLN A 214 -7.14 -11.57 20.00
CA GLN A 214 -8.11 -11.32 18.93
C GLN A 214 -7.80 -12.21 17.72
N LEU A 215 -8.84 -12.60 16.99
CA LEU A 215 -8.72 -13.48 15.82
C LEU A 215 -8.12 -12.73 14.62
N ASN A 216 -6.84 -12.40 14.71
CA ASN A 216 -6.06 -11.86 13.62
C ASN A 216 -4.59 -12.37 13.69
N PRO A 217 -3.91 -12.52 12.55
CA PRO A 217 -2.56 -13.10 12.51
C PRO A 217 -1.49 -12.17 13.10
N ARG A 218 -1.72 -10.86 13.16
CA ARG A 218 -0.77 -9.89 13.72
C ARG A 218 -0.61 -10.09 15.23
N GLU A 219 -1.72 -10.36 15.91
CA GLU A 219 -1.77 -10.62 17.34
C GLU A 219 -1.03 -11.89 17.73
N ILE A 220 -1.08 -12.95 16.90
CA ILE A 220 -0.30 -14.17 17.13
C ILE A 220 1.20 -13.84 17.21
N LYS A 221 1.71 -13.13 16.20
CA LYS A 221 3.12 -12.73 16.14
C LYS A 221 3.48 -11.85 17.35
N ARG A 222 2.62 -10.88 17.68
CA ARG A 222 2.84 -9.97 18.82
C ARG A 222 2.89 -10.75 20.13
N PHE A 223 1.97 -11.71 20.33
CA PHE A 223 1.91 -12.54 21.52
C PHE A 223 3.18 -13.38 21.69
N ILE A 224 3.56 -14.14 20.65
CA ILE A 224 4.73 -15.01 20.68
C ILE A 224 6.01 -14.20 20.91
N ASN A 225 6.19 -13.11 20.15
CA ASN A 225 7.37 -12.25 20.30
C ASN A 225 7.49 -11.65 21.69
N ASN A 226 6.38 -11.22 22.30
CA ASN A 226 6.39 -10.68 23.65
C ASN A 226 6.77 -11.73 24.70
N VAL A 227 6.29 -12.97 24.57
CA VAL A 227 6.67 -14.07 25.47
C VAL A 227 8.15 -14.41 25.33
N ILE A 228 8.67 -14.51 24.09
CA ILE A 228 10.09 -14.78 23.84
C ILE A 228 10.94 -13.66 24.45
N LEU A 229 10.56 -12.39 24.21
CA LEU A 229 11.25 -11.24 24.78
C LEU A 229 11.22 -11.28 26.32
N ALA A 230 10.07 -11.55 26.91
CA ALA A 230 9.93 -11.65 28.36
C ALA A 230 10.78 -12.79 28.95
N LYS A 231 10.88 -13.93 28.27
CA LYS A 231 11.75 -15.04 28.67
C LYS A 231 13.22 -14.63 28.70
N LEU A 232 13.67 -13.91 27.67
CA LEU A 232 15.04 -13.43 27.56
C LEU A 232 15.41 -12.46 28.68
N PHE A 233 14.49 -11.56 29.08
CA PHE A 233 14.75 -10.56 30.12
C PHE A 233 14.52 -11.06 31.55
N LEU A 234 13.46 -11.82 31.78
CA LEU A 234 13.02 -12.20 33.13
C LEU A 234 13.51 -13.59 33.56
N GLY A 235 13.92 -14.44 32.61
CA GLY A 235 14.36 -15.82 32.86
C GLY A 235 13.26 -16.76 33.40
N LYS A 236 12.03 -16.28 33.57
CA LYS A 236 10.90 -17.01 34.16
C LYS A 236 10.45 -18.21 33.30
N PRO A 237 9.74 -19.18 33.88
CA PRO A 237 9.11 -20.26 33.12
C PRO A 237 8.19 -19.74 32.01
N ILE A 238 8.19 -20.39 30.84
CA ILE A 238 7.48 -19.91 29.63
C ILE A 238 5.96 -19.99 29.82
N ASP A 239 5.48 -21.02 30.51
CA ASP A 239 4.08 -21.22 30.88
C ASP A 239 3.53 -20.07 31.74
N GLU A 240 4.29 -19.63 32.76
CA GLU A 240 3.94 -18.45 33.56
C GLU A 240 3.84 -17.19 32.69
N LEU A 241 4.82 -17.01 31.79
CA LEU A 241 4.85 -15.86 30.88
C LEU A 241 3.69 -15.87 29.88
N ILE A 242 3.30 -17.04 29.36
CA ILE A 242 2.14 -17.20 28.50
C ILE A 242 0.86 -16.81 29.25
N ALA A 243 0.71 -17.25 30.51
CA ALA A 243 -0.47 -16.92 31.32
C ALA A 243 -0.57 -15.40 31.58
N VAL A 244 0.52 -14.77 32.01
CA VAL A 244 0.57 -13.32 32.22
C VAL A 244 0.30 -12.57 30.91
N GLN A 245 0.87 -13.03 29.79
CA GLN A 245 0.66 -12.41 28.49
C GLN A 245 -0.79 -12.55 28.01
N ALA A 246 -1.43 -13.69 28.29
CA ALA A 246 -2.83 -13.93 27.97
C ALA A 246 -3.76 -12.94 28.69
N LEU A 247 -3.53 -12.70 29.98
CA LEU A 247 -4.27 -11.72 30.77
C LEU A 247 -4.05 -10.28 30.26
N ASN A 248 -2.86 -9.96 29.76
CA ASN A 248 -2.57 -8.64 29.20
C ASN A 248 -3.23 -8.38 27.83
N PHE A 249 -3.31 -9.41 26.98
CA PHE A 249 -3.89 -9.29 25.64
C PHE A 249 -5.42 -9.27 25.67
N ASN A 250 -6.03 -10.07 26.54
CA ASN A 250 -7.47 -10.06 26.71
C ASN A 250 -7.89 -9.04 27.77
N ARG A 251 -8.27 -7.83 27.32
CA ARG A 251 -8.67 -6.75 28.22
C ARG A 251 -9.90 -7.09 29.08
N ASP A 252 -10.77 -7.97 28.60
CA ASP A 252 -11.96 -8.40 29.34
C ASP A 252 -11.59 -9.28 30.55
N TRP A 253 -10.41 -9.89 30.52
CA TRP A 253 -9.91 -10.72 31.62
C TRP A 253 -9.18 -9.92 32.70
N LYS A 254 -8.96 -8.61 32.49
CA LYS A 254 -8.34 -7.75 33.51
C LYS A 254 -9.16 -7.63 34.79
N ASN A 255 -10.47 -7.87 34.71
CA ASN A 255 -11.36 -7.83 35.86
C ASN A 255 -11.35 -9.12 36.71
N PHE A 256 -10.57 -10.13 36.32
CA PHE A 256 -10.41 -11.38 37.09
C PHE A 256 -9.23 -11.35 38.08
N LEU A 257 -8.41 -10.31 38.03
CA LEU A 257 -7.27 -10.06 38.94
C LEU A 257 -7.65 -9.00 39.98
#